data_AF-A0A938PJW6-F1
#
_entry.id   AF-A0A938PJW6-F1
#
_cell.length_a   1.000
_cell.length_b   1.000
_cell.length_c   1.000
_cell.angle_alpha   90.00
_cell.angle_beta   90.00
_cell.angle_gamma   90.00
#
_symmetry.space_group_name_H-M   'P 1'
#
loop_
_entity.id
_entity.type
_entity.pdbx_description
1 polymer ?
#
loop_
_entity_poly.entity_id
_entity_poly.type
_entity_poly.pdbx_seq_one_letter_code
_entity_poly.pdbx_strand_id
1 'polypeptide(L)'
;MKREYDDCFFCGGKVEEKLLPREIRWQNRLFVFENVPLGVCKQCGEKVIKPEIAKQIDRILQEKKKPTKTIQVPVYSFDYGTV
;
A
#
# COMPACT_ATOMS: atom_id res chain seq x y z
N MET A 1 -19.52 1.31 4.66
CA MET A 1 -19.73 -0.09 4.20
C MET A 1 -18.38 -0.72 3.93
N LYS A 2 -18.19 -1.97 4.37
CA LYS A 2 -16.98 -2.75 4.03
C LYS A 2 -17.03 -3.19 2.57
N ARG A 3 -15.90 -3.17 1.86
CA ARG A 3 -15.82 -3.68 0.49
C ARG A 3 -15.73 -5.20 0.51
N GLU A 4 -16.39 -5.84 -0.45
CA GLU A 4 -16.31 -7.29 -0.68
C GLU A 4 -15.06 -7.64 -1.49
N TYR A 5 -14.36 -8.72 -1.14
CA TYR A 5 -13.18 -9.20 -1.87
C TYR A 5 -13.40 -10.66 -2.25
N ASP A 6 -12.94 -11.03 -3.44
CA ASP A 6 -12.89 -12.44 -3.86
C ASP A 6 -11.91 -13.24 -2.99
N ASP A 7 -11.99 -14.56 -3.09
CA ASP A 7 -11.00 -15.44 -2.47
C ASP A 7 -9.60 -15.18 -3.04
N CYS A 8 -8.59 -15.41 -2.20
CA CYS A 8 -7.20 -15.08 -2.51
C CYS A 8 -6.74 -15.82 -3.77
N PHE A 9 -6.34 -15.06 -4.79
CA PHE A 9 -5.86 -15.62 -6.06
C PHE A 9 -4.67 -16.60 -5.88
N PHE A 10 -3.84 -16.40 -4.86
CA PHE A 10 -2.64 -17.20 -4.64
C PHE A 10 -2.88 -18.51 -3.88
N CYS A 11 -3.85 -18.55 -2.96
CA CYS A 11 -4.04 -19.71 -2.07
C CYS A 11 -5.49 -20.17 -1.89
N GLY A 12 -6.46 -19.48 -2.50
CA GLY A 12 -7.90 -19.74 -2.35
C GLY A 12 -8.51 -19.34 -1.00
N GLY A 13 -7.71 -18.75 -0.09
CA GLY A 13 -8.17 -18.37 1.25
C GLY A 13 -9.05 -17.12 1.28
N LYS A 14 -9.96 -17.03 2.26
CA LYS A 14 -10.86 -15.87 2.44
C LYS A 14 -10.08 -14.57 2.65
N VAL A 15 -10.50 -13.52 1.95
CA VAL A 15 -9.92 -12.17 2.04
C VAL A 15 -10.87 -11.25 2.80
N GLU A 16 -10.34 -10.53 3.79
CA GLU A 16 -11.12 -9.57 4.58
C GLU A 16 -10.58 -8.15 4.44
N GLU A 17 -11.46 -7.16 4.37
CA GLU A 17 -11.06 -5.76 4.40
C GLU A 17 -10.43 -5.38 5.75
N LYS A 18 -9.25 -4.76 5.70
CA LYS A 18 -8.58 -4.10 6.82
C LYS A 18 -8.12 -2.71 6.40
N LEU A 19 -8.10 -1.79 7.36
CA LEU A 19 -7.49 -0.47 7.19
C LEU A 19 -6.03 -0.56 7.61
N LEU A 20 -5.11 -0.40 6.66
CA LEU A 20 -3.67 -0.54 6.88
C LEU A 20 -2.89 0.59 6.23
N PRO A 21 -1.68 0.91 6.72
CA PRO A 21 -0.79 1.82 6.02
C PRO A 21 -0.32 1.21 4.70
N ARG A 22 -0.10 2.06 3.69
CA ARG A 22 0.48 1.70 2.41
C ARG A 22 1.62 2.64 2.05
N GLU A 23 2.80 2.06 1.87
CA GLU A 23 3.97 2.73 1.33
C GLU A 23 3.99 2.64 -0.18
N ILE A 24 4.19 3.77 -0.85
CA ILE A 24 4.19 3.88 -2.31
C ILE A 24 5.42 4.69 -2.73
N ARG A 25 6.22 4.11 -3.61
CA ARG A 25 7.31 4.82 -4.29
C ARG A 25 6.78 5.35 -5.62
N TRP A 26 6.81 6.66 -5.79
CA TRP A 26 6.38 7.33 -7.01
C TRP A 26 7.31 8.51 -7.31
N GLN A 27 7.77 8.62 -8.57
CA GLN A 27 8.71 9.66 -9.00
C GLN A 27 9.92 9.82 -8.05
N ASN A 28 10.53 8.69 -7.68
CA ASN A 28 11.68 8.62 -6.78
C ASN A 28 11.45 9.15 -5.35
N ARG A 29 10.19 9.29 -4.92
CA ARG A 29 9.79 9.73 -3.57
C ARG A 29 8.95 8.66 -2.88
N LEU A 30 9.09 8.54 -1.56
CA LEU A 30 8.28 7.66 -0.73
C LEU A 30 7.06 8.43 -0.19
N PHE A 31 5.87 7.87 -0.39
CA PHE A 31 4.61 8.36 0.14
C PHE A 31 4.00 7.30 1.06
N VAL A 32 3.46 7.73 2.20
CA VAL A 32 2.77 6.85 3.15
C VAL A 32 1.32 7.27 3.22
N PHE A 33 0.42 6.36 2.85
CA PHE A 33 -1.02 6.54 2.99
C PHE A 33 -1.48 5.77 4.23
N GLU A 34 -2.18 6.45 5.14
CA GLU A 34 -2.77 5.83 6.31
C GLU A 34 -4.22 5.42 6.03
N ASN A 35 -4.72 4.43 6.78
CA ASN A 35 -6.11 3.96 6.72
C ASN A 35 -6.55 3.55 5.31
N VAL A 36 -5.67 2.92 4.54
CA VAL A 36 -6.01 2.42 3.20
C VAL A 36 -6.83 1.13 3.35
N PRO A 37 -8.03 1.05 2.78
CA PRO A 37 -8.80 -0.19 2.75
C PRO A 37 -8.12 -1.18 1.81
N LEU A 38 -7.59 -2.26 2.39
CA LEU A 38 -6.95 -3.36 1.69
C LEU A 38 -7.65 -4.67 2.05
N GLY A 39 -7.81 -5.56 1.08
CA GLY A 39 -8.15 -6.95 1.33
C GLY A 39 -6.91 -7.66 1.86
N VAL A 40 -7.04 -8.40 2.96
CA VAL A 40 -5.95 -9.21 3.51
C VAL A 40 -6.41 -10.65 3.59
N CYS A 41 -5.71 -11.55 2.91
CA CYS A 41 -5.97 -12.97 3.02
C CYS A 41 -5.71 -13.44 4.46
N LYS A 42 -6.68 -14.12 5.08
CA LYS A 42 -6.53 -14.61 6.45
C LYS A 42 -5.57 -15.80 6.59
N GLN A 43 -5.21 -16.45 5.48
CA GLN A 43 -4.35 -17.63 5.47
C GLN A 43 -2.89 -17.28 5.16
N CYS A 44 -2.62 -16.68 3.98
CA CYS A 44 -1.26 -16.38 3.55
C CYS A 44 -0.80 -14.94 3.80
N GLY A 45 -1.71 -14.04 4.20
CA GLY A 45 -1.38 -12.64 4.47
C GLY A 45 -1.28 -11.73 3.24
N GLU A 46 -1.56 -12.26 2.04
CA GLU A 46 -1.53 -11.49 0.79
C GLU A 46 -2.43 -10.26 0.86
N LYS A 47 -1.97 -9.15 0.27
CA LYS A 47 -2.66 -7.86 0.33
C LYS A 47 -3.20 -7.46 -1.04
N VAL A 48 -4.52 -7.43 -1.17
CA VAL A 48 -5.21 -7.03 -2.39
C VAL A 48 -5.68 -5.58 -2.27
N ILE A 49 -5.35 -4.76 -3.27
CA ILE A 49 -5.87 -3.40 -3.39
C ILE A 49 -6.91 -3.35 -4.50
N LYS A 50 -8.08 -2.77 -4.22
CA LYS A 50 -9.10 -2.62 -5.25
C LYS A 50 -8.76 -1.51 -6.26
N PRO A 51 -9.16 -1.63 -7.53
CA PRO A 51 -8.87 -0.65 -8.57
C PRO A 51 -9.30 0.78 -8.22
N GLU A 52 -10.45 0.97 -7.59
CA GLU A 52 -10.93 2.30 -7.20
C GLU A 52 -10.04 2.97 -6.13
N ILE A 53 -9.45 2.17 -5.23
CA ILE A 53 -8.54 2.67 -4.19
C ILE A 53 -7.20 3.04 -4.82
N ALA A 54 -6.68 2.20 -5.71
CA ALA A 54 -5.47 2.51 -6.46
C ALA A 54 -5.62 3.80 -7.29
N LYS A 55 -6.74 3.95 -8.02
CA LYS A 55 -7.04 5.18 -8.79
C LYS A 55 -7.13 6.42 -7.90
N GLN A 56 -7.72 6.30 -6.71
CA GLN A 56 -7.81 7.43 -5.77
C GLN A 56 -6.43 7.84 -5.26
N ILE A 57 -5.56 6.88 -4.94
CA ILE A 57 -4.16 7.12 -4.57
C ILE A 57 -3.43 7.84 -5.71
N ASP A 58 -3.53 7.33 -6.94
CA ASP A 58 -2.87 7.92 -8.10
C ASP A 58 -3.32 9.37 -8.31
N ARG A 59 -4.62 9.63 -8.18
CA ARG A 59 -5.17 10.99 -8.26
C ARG A 59 -4.59 11.92 -7.19
N ILE A 60 -4.48 11.45 -5.94
CA ILE A 60 -3.90 12.26 -4.85
C ILE A 60 -2.45 12.63 -5.15
N LEU A 61 -1.67 11.68 -5.67
CA LEU A 61 -0.28 11.89 -6.05
C LEU A 61 -0.14 12.86 -7.22
N GLN A 62 -0.95 12.69 -8.27
CA GLN A 62 -0.97 13.55 -9.46
C GLN A 62 -1.41 14.98 -9.14
N GLU A 63 -2.44 15.16 -8.32
CA GLU A 63 -2.93 16.46 -7.86
C GLU A 63 -1.97 17.12 -6.83
N LYS A 64 -0.91 16.41 -6.41
CA LYS A 64 0.09 16.87 -5.43
C LYS A 64 -0.57 17.42 -4.16
N LYS A 65 -1.61 16.75 -3.66
CA LYS A 65 -2.32 17.21 -2.46
C LYS A 65 -1.38 17.36 -1.28
N LYS A 66 -1.60 18.38 -0.46
CA LYS A 66 -0.85 18.58 0.78
C LYS A 66 -1.07 17.39 1.72
N PRO A 67 -0.02 16.74 2.23
CA PRO A 67 -0.16 15.62 3.15
C PRO A 67 -0.63 16.10 4.53
N THR A 68 -1.34 15.22 5.25
CA THR A 68 -1.77 15.48 6.63
C THR A 68 -0.58 15.63 7.57
N LYS A 69 0.48 14.85 7.35
CA LYS A 69 1.76 14.92 8.07
C LYS A 69 2.89 14.42 7.17
N THR A 70 4.12 14.80 7.49
CA THR A 70 5.33 14.30 6.83
C THR A 70 6.22 13.62 7.87
N ILE A 71 6.86 12.52 7.48
CA ILE A 71 7.86 11.82 8.30
C ILE A 71 9.24 11.99 7.67
N GLN A 72 10.28 12.03 8.49
CA GLN A 72 11.67 11.93 8.02
C GLN A 72 12.07 10.45 8.04
N VAL A 73 12.52 9.94 6.89
CA VAL A 73 12.91 8.53 6.75
C VAL A 73 14.40 8.49 6.41
N PRO A 74 15.26 7.92 7.29
CA PRO A 74 16.67 7.75 6.97
C PRO A 74 16.83 6.73 5.85
N VAL A 75 17.77 6.99 4.94
CA VAL A 75 18.10 6.09 3.83
C VAL A 75 19.57 5.74 3.93
N TYR A 76 19.85 4.44 4.00
CA TYR A 76 21.21 3.91 4.04
C TYR A 76 21.57 3.33 2.67
N SER A 77 22.80 3.57 2.22
CA SER A 77 23.37 2.81 1.11
C SER A 77 23.99 1.54 1.69
N PHE A 78 23.64 0.39 1.12
CA PHE A 78 24.23 -0.89 1.51
C PHE A 78 25.35 -1.22 0.53
N ASP A 79 26.59 -1.20 1.02
CA ASP A 79 27.76 -1.65 0.28
C ASP A 79 28.19 -3.00 0.86
N TYR A 80 27.88 -4.09 0.16
CA TYR A 80 28.38 -5.42 0.49
C TYR A 80 29.72 -5.59 -0.20
N GLY A 81 30.76 -5.03 0.44
CA GLY A 81 32.16 -4.96 0.00
C GLY A 81 32.43 -5.66 -1.33
N THR A 82 32.49 -4.88 -2.40
CA THR A 82 33.07 -5.37 -3.67
C THR A 82 34.50 -5.82 -3.38
N VAL A 83 34.75 -7.12 -3.54
CA VAL A 83 36.10 -7.65 -3.80
C VAL A 83 36.67 -7.04 -5.07
#